data_AF-Q5BZQ6-F1
#
_entry.id   AF-Q5BZQ6-F1
#
_cell.length_a   1.000
_cell.length_b   1.000
_cell.length_c   1.000
_cell.angle_alpha   90.00
_cell.angle_beta   90.00
_cell.angle_gamma   90.00
#
_symmetry.space_group_name_H-M   'P 1'
#
loop_
_entity.id
_entity.type
_entity.pdbx_description
1 polymer ?
#
loop_
_entity_poly.entity_id
_entity_poly.type
_entity_poly.pdbx_seq_one_letter_code
_entity_poly.pdbx_strand_id
1 'polypeptide(L)'
;LTSDSYIKKDALSSLEDLCVRCVCKNLNVLTYLSSENGEVRRKWRFPYQGFRLVARPSQKILLQLCKRNALDDDRMSLFTADSVDLMSPVIKEANVSPTSLKVLRDFHLYSLSAMNLTKVNLNTIISCLSEWTVQNLMCLNISGTSILCETHLPILVALGRFKNLSVLNASRTELSTQCLQIIADDLSNLRYLNISRTRVTDITPLLSIRDRLNGL
;
A
#
# COMPACT_ATOMS: atom_id res chain seq x y z
N LEU A 1 -21.06 44.54 -8.94
CA LEU A 1 -21.20 44.81 -7.50
C LEU A 1 -22.36 43.93 -7.05
N THR A 2 -22.17 42.68 -6.63
CA THR A 2 -21.49 42.26 -5.40
C THR A 2 -20.72 40.97 -5.60
N SER A 3 -19.56 40.93 -4.97
CA SER A 3 -18.57 39.86 -4.95
C SER A 3 -18.93 38.81 -3.90
N ASP A 4 -19.40 37.64 -4.32
CA ASP A 4 -19.39 36.45 -3.46
C ASP A 4 -18.03 35.77 -3.61
N SER A 5 -17.08 36.27 -2.83
CA SER A 5 -15.85 35.54 -2.52
C SER A 5 -16.26 34.26 -1.79
N TYR A 6 -16.31 33.15 -2.53
CA TYR A 6 -16.28 31.81 -1.97
C TYR A 6 -14.97 31.64 -1.20
N ILE A 7 -15.00 32.06 0.07
CA ILE A 7 -14.00 31.68 1.06
C ILE A 7 -14.07 30.16 1.12
N LYS A 8 -13.04 29.50 0.57
CA LYS A 8 -12.72 28.12 0.92
C LYS A 8 -12.68 28.08 2.44
N LYS A 9 -13.72 27.54 3.08
CA LYS A 9 -13.65 27.10 4.46
C LYS A 9 -12.46 26.16 4.52
N ASP A 10 -11.34 26.65 5.03
CA ASP A 10 -10.28 25.81 5.54
C ASP A 10 -10.97 24.84 6.51
N ALA A 11 -11.18 23.61 6.06
CA ALA A 11 -11.65 22.56 6.92
C ALA A 11 -10.62 22.47 8.04
N LEU A 12 -10.98 22.97 9.23
CA LEU A 12 -10.12 22.98 10.40
C LEU A 12 -9.59 21.56 10.54
N SER A 13 -8.28 21.40 10.36
CA SER A 13 -7.66 20.10 10.41
C SER A 13 -7.90 19.52 11.80
N SER A 14 -8.28 18.25 11.88
CA SER A 14 -8.49 17.61 13.17
C SER A 14 -7.21 17.71 14.03
N LEU A 15 -7.36 17.63 15.37
CA LEU A 15 -6.21 17.55 16.27
C LEU A 15 -5.27 16.40 15.86
N GLU A 16 -5.83 15.26 15.45
CA GLU A 16 -5.06 14.13 14.92
C GLU A 16 -4.23 14.54 13.70
N ASP A 17 -4.79 15.28 12.74
CA ASP A 17 -4.05 15.74 11.56
C ASP A 17 -2.96 16.75 11.92
N LEU A 18 -3.21 17.63 12.90
CA LEU A 18 -2.20 18.54 13.45
C LEU A 18 -1.06 17.78 14.11
N CYS A 19 -1.37 16.79 14.95
CA CYS A 19 -0.40 15.93 15.62
C CYS A 19 0.43 15.14 14.61
N VAL A 20 -0.19 14.49 13.62
CA VAL A 20 0.51 13.77 12.55
C VAL A 20 1.44 14.72 11.80
N ARG A 21 0.98 15.93 11.44
CA ARG A 21 1.83 16.92 10.76
C ARG A 21 3.02 17.34 11.63
N CYS A 22 2.81 17.52 12.93
CA CYS A 22 3.85 17.85 13.90
C CYS A 22 4.88 16.71 14.00
N VAL A 23 4.42 15.46 14.13
CA VAL A 23 5.29 14.27 14.18
C VAL A 23 6.14 14.17 12.92
N CYS A 24 5.54 14.28 11.73
CA CYS A 24 6.28 14.20 10.47
C CYS A 24 7.29 15.35 10.28
N LYS A 25 7.03 16.54 10.84
CA LYS A 25 7.98 17.67 10.80
C LYS A 25 9.14 17.47 11.76
N ASN A 26 8.90 16.85 12.91
CA ASN A 26 9.89 16.66 13.97
C ASN A 26 10.46 15.24 14.00
N LEU A 27 10.36 14.48 12.91
CA LEU A 27 10.72 13.07 12.88
C LEU A 27 12.15 12.82 13.35
N ASN A 28 13.10 13.69 12.99
CA ASN A 28 14.51 13.57 13.42
C ASN A 28 14.69 13.74 14.93
N VAL A 29 13.84 14.53 15.59
CA VAL A 29 13.87 14.73 17.05
C VAL A 29 13.17 13.58 17.77
N LEU A 30 12.08 13.08 17.17
CA LEU A 30 11.26 11.98 17.69
C LEU A 30 11.82 10.59 17.37
N THR A 31 13.01 10.51 16.76
CA THR A 31 13.64 9.26 16.39
C THR A 31 15.12 9.26 16.74
N TYR A 32 15.75 8.09 16.71
CA TYR A 32 17.18 7.92 16.87
C TYR A 32 17.67 6.76 16.02
N LEU A 33 18.97 6.74 15.71
CA LEU A 33 19.60 5.61 15.07
C LEU A 33 20.03 4.62 16.15
N SER A 34 19.65 3.36 15.97
CA SER A 34 20.02 2.23 16.80
C SER A 34 20.82 1.26 15.94
N SER A 35 21.95 0.78 16.46
CA SER A 35 22.74 -0.26 15.83
C SER A 35 22.49 -1.56 16.58
N GLU A 36 21.73 -2.46 15.97
CA GLU A 36 21.44 -3.79 16.51
C GLU A 36 21.90 -4.83 15.49
N ASN A 37 22.69 -5.81 15.94
CA ASN A 37 23.22 -6.90 15.10
C ASN A 37 23.98 -6.44 13.85
N GLY A 38 24.63 -5.28 13.91
CA GLY A 38 25.39 -4.71 12.78
C GLY A 38 24.54 -3.96 11.75
N GLU A 39 23.23 -3.89 11.93
CA GLU A 39 22.35 -3.05 11.11
C GLU A 39 21.99 -1.75 11.84
N VAL A 40 22.21 -0.63 11.17
CA VAL A 40 21.75 0.68 11.64
C VAL A 40 20.32 0.90 11.18
N ARG A 41 19.40 1.02 12.13
CA ARG A 41 17.97 1.27 11.86
C ARG A 41 17.47 2.46 12.68
N ARG A 42 16.51 3.17 12.12
CA ARG A 42 15.86 4.29 12.81
C ARG A 42 14.73 3.77 13.70
N LYS A 43 14.71 4.19 14.96
CA LYS A 43 13.68 3.83 15.94
C LYS A 43 12.99 5.06 16.52
N TRP A 44 11.76 4.89 16.97
CA TRP A 44 11.00 5.93 17.66
C TRP A 44 11.55 6.20 19.06
N ARG A 45 11.61 7.48 19.45
CA ARG A 45 11.77 7.90 20.84
C ARG A 45 10.39 8.03 21.47
N PHE A 46 9.89 6.93 22.04
CA PHE A 46 8.64 6.97 22.78
C PHE A 46 8.81 7.38 24.24
N PRO A 47 7.77 7.94 24.88
CA PRO A 47 7.85 8.41 26.27
C PRO A 47 8.10 7.30 27.30
N TYR A 48 7.68 6.07 27.00
CA TYR A 48 7.86 4.90 27.86
C TYR A 48 7.92 3.60 27.05
N GLN A 49 8.45 2.55 27.66
CA GLN A 49 8.59 1.23 27.05
C GLN A 49 7.23 0.61 26.73
N GLY A 50 7.11 -0.02 25.55
CA GLY A 50 5.86 -0.66 25.11
C GLY A 50 4.80 0.30 24.57
N PHE A 51 5.09 1.62 24.53
CA PHE A 51 4.24 2.56 23.82
C PHE A 51 4.20 2.21 22.32
N ARG A 52 2.99 2.20 21.74
CA ARG A 52 2.76 1.90 20.32
C ARG A 52 1.79 2.90 19.71
N LEU A 53 2.05 3.29 18.48
CA LEU A 53 1.14 4.11 17.70
C LEU A 53 0.03 3.22 17.10
N VAL A 54 -1.22 3.49 17.47
CA VAL A 54 -2.39 2.75 16.95
C VAL A 54 -2.58 2.98 15.45
N ALA A 55 -3.34 2.09 14.78
CA ALA A 55 -3.38 1.98 13.32
C ALA A 55 -3.65 3.30 12.57
N ARG A 56 -4.62 4.08 13.04
CA ARG A 56 -5.08 5.28 12.32
C ARG A 56 -4.01 6.39 12.26
N PRO A 57 -3.41 6.85 13.38
CA PRO A 57 -2.26 7.75 13.34
C PRO A 57 -1.07 7.20 12.56
N SER A 58 -0.72 5.92 12.72
CA SER A 58 0.41 5.28 12.04
C SER A 58 0.26 5.32 10.52
N GLN A 59 -0.92 4.96 10.01
CA GLN A 59 -1.24 5.06 8.58
C GLN A 59 -1.19 6.50 8.07
N LYS A 60 -1.67 7.47 8.86
CA LYS A 60 -1.60 8.89 8.49
C LYS A 60 -0.16 9.40 8.44
N ILE A 61 0.70 8.99 9.38
CA ILE A 61 2.13 9.33 9.38
C ILE A 61 2.80 8.74 8.12
N LEU A 62 2.59 7.45 7.84
CA LEU A 62 3.12 6.78 6.64
C LEU A 62 2.71 7.51 5.36
N LEU A 63 1.42 7.83 5.23
CA LEU A 63 0.88 8.54 4.07
C LEU A 63 1.45 9.97 3.96
N GLN A 64 1.66 10.67 5.08
CA GLN A 64 2.25 12.01 5.06
C GLN A 64 3.72 11.96 4.64
N LEU A 65 4.48 10.94 5.02
CA LEU A 65 5.85 10.73 4.53
C LEU A 65 5.86 10.47 3.02
N CYS A 66 4.93 9.63 2.51
CA CYS A 66 4.77 9.43 1.07
C CYS A 66 4.45 10.74 0.35
N LYS A 67 3.48 11.52 0.84
CA LYS A 67 3.08 12.81 0.23
C LYS A 67 4.22 13.85 0.17
N ARG A 68 5.23 13.70 1.02
CA ARG A 68 6.40 14.60 1.07
C ARG A 68 7.61 14.03 0.31
N ASN A 69 7.45 12.91 -0.39
CA ASN A 69 8.55 12.15 -1.00
C ASN A 69 9.68 11.85 0.00
N ALA A 70 9.30 11.67 1.26
CA ALA A 70 10.24 11.48 2.38
C ALA A 70 10.29 10.01 2.83
N LEU A 71 9.49 9.11 2.26
CA LEU A 71 9.53 7.69 2.63
C LEU A 71 10.63 6.96 1.84
N ASP A 72 11.65 6.51 2.57
CA ASP A 72 12.79 5.70 2.12
C ASP A 72 12.99 4.49 3.06
N ASP A 73 13.99 3.65 2.81
CA ASP A 73 14.28 2.46 3.61
C ASP A 73 14.54 2.78 5.10
N ASP A 74 15.26 3.87 5.37
CA ASP A 74 15.55 4.34 6.73
C ASP A 74 14.25 4.67 7.48
N ARG A 75 13.34 5.43 6.86
CA ARG A 75 12.06 5.79 7.51
C ARG A 75 11.03 4.68 7.45
N MET A 76 11.12 3.75 6.52
CA MET A 76 10.28 2.55 6.52
C MET A 76 10.58 1.69 7.76
N SER A 77 11.82 1.69 8.26
CA SER A 77 12.20 0.97 9.48
C SER A 77 11.50 1.46 10.76
N LEU A 78 10.83 2.61 10.72
CA LEU A 78 9.99 3.12 11.81
C LEU A 78 8.64 2.40 11.94
N PHE A 79 8.23 1.64 10.92
CA PHE A 79 6.91 1.00 10.85
C PHE A 79 7.00 -0.50 11.17
N THR A 80 7.64 -0.85 12.29
CA THR A 80 7.67 -2.22 12.81
C THR A 80 6.49 -2.50 13.73
N ALA A 81 6.07 -3.76 13.84
CA ALA A 81 4.97 -4.17 14.71
C ALA A 81 5.21 -3.79 16.18
N ASP A 82 6.47 -3.71 16.63
CA ASP A 82 6.82 -3.28 17.99
C ASP A 82 6.50 -1.81 18.27
N SER A 83 6.47 -0.96 17.24
CA SER A 83 6.34 0.49 17.37
C SER A 83 4.98 1.02 16.92
N VAL A 84 4.39 0.36 15.93
CA VAL A 84 3.16 0.81 15.28
C VAL A 84 2.19 -0.34 15.07
N ASP A 85 0.96 0.01 14.77
CA ASP A 85 -0.03 -0.87 14.18
C ASP A 85 -0.38 -0.39 12.77
N LEU A 86 -0.67 -1.31 11.85
CA LEU A 86 -1.04 -1.04 10.46
C LEU A 86 -2.12 -2.03 10.02
N MET A 87 -3.20 -1.50 9.46
CA MET A 87 -4.33 -2.30 8.98
C MET A 87 -4.64 -2.05 7.50
N SER A 88 -4.44 -0.81 7.06
CA SER A 88 -4.70 -0.34 5.69
C SER A 88 -3.64 0.67 5.23
N PRO A 89 -2.36 0.28 5.15
CA PRO A 89 -1.29 1.19 4.75
C PRO A 89 -1.42 1.64 3.29
N VAL A 90 -1.04 2.89 3.05
CA VAL A 90 -0.90 3.50 1.72
C VAL A 90 0.54 3.93 1.53
N ILE A 91 1.24 3.25 0.63
CA ILE A 91 2.60 3.48 0.21
C ILE A 91 2.54 3.90 -1.25
N LYS A 92 2.91 5.15 -1.54
CA LYS A 92 2.84 5.69 -2.89
C LYS A 92 4.06 6.52 -3.22
N GLU A 93 4.55 6.40 -4.45
CA GLU A 93 5.66 7.22 -4.97
C GLU A 93 6.89 7.18 -4.02
N ALA A 94 7.08 6.05 -3.35
CA ALA A 94 8.07 5.89 -2.29
C ALA A 94 9.34 5.23 -2.81
N ASN A 95 10.49 5.66 -2.28
CA ASN A 95 11.79 5.12 -2.65
C ASN A 95 12.20 3.96 -1.72
N VAL A 96 11.34 2.94 -1.66
CA VAL A 96 11.49 1.78 -0.78
C VAL A 96 11.96 0.55 -1.54
N SER A 97 12.92 -0.18 -0.99
CA SER A 97 13.42 -1.43 -1.52
C SER A 97 12.53 -2.63 -1.15
N PRO A 98 12.67 -3.77 -1.85
CA PRO A 98 12.07 -5.04 -1.44
C PRO A 98 12.36 -5.40 0.02
N THR A 99 13.57 -5.10 0.50
CA THR A 99 14.01 -5.48 1.85
C THR A 99 13.29 -4.67 2.92
N SER A 100 13.14 -3.36 2.74
CA SER A 100 12.47 -2.50 3.73
C SER A 100 10.96 -2.73 3.77
N LEU A 101 10.33 -3.14 2.67
CA LEU A 101 8.91 -3.51 2.65
C LEU A 101 8.58 -4.78 3.44
N LYS A 102 9.56 -5.61 3.80
CA LYS A 102 9.33 -6.84 4.59
C LYS A 102 8.73 -6.58 5.97
N VAL A 103 8.80 -5.36 6.49
CA VAL A 103 8.10 -4.97 7.73
C VAL A 103 6.59 -5.23 7.63
N LEU A 104 6.00 -5.19 6.43
CA LEU A 104 4.58 -5.48 6.20
C LEU A 104 4.20 -6.92 6.56
N ARG A 105 5.17 -7.84 6.64
CA ARG A 105 4.95 -9.24 7.02
C ARG A 105 4.53 -9.38 8.48
N ASP A 106 4.87 -8.41 9.32
CA ASP A 106 4.57 -8.47 10.76
C ASP A 106 3.14 -7.98 11.07
N PHE A 107 2.36 -7.65 10.04
CA PHE A 107 1.00 -7.11 10.18
C PHE A 107 -0.07 -8.00 9.55
N HIS A 108 -1.30 -7.81 10.03
CA HIS A 108 -2.52 -8.41 9.50
C HIS A 108 -3.30 -7.35 8.71
N LEU A 109 -2.98 -7.22 7.42
CA LEU A 109 -3.53 -6.15 6.58
C LEU A 109 -4.85 -6.58 5.94
N TYR A 110 -5.85 -5.71 6.00
CA TYR A 110 -7.13 -5.87 5.29
C TYR A 110 -7.13 -5.11 3.96
N SER A 111 -6.32 -4.07 3.86
CA SER A 111 -6.12 -3.31 2.62
C SER A 111 -4.65 -2.93 2.46
N LEU A 112 -4.17 -2.90 1.21
CA LEU A 112 -2.85 -2.38 0.87
C LEU A 112 -2.97 -1.54 -0.40
N SER A 113 -2.46 -0.31 -0.34
CA SER A 113 -2.18 0.48 -1.54
C SER A 113 -0.68 0.66 -1.70
N ALA A 114 -0.11 0.08 -2.74
CA ALA A 114 1.31 0.13 -3.11
C ALA A 114 1.42 0.68 -4.55
N MET A 115 1.40 2.02 -4.67
CA MET A 115 1.19 2.71 -5.95
C MET A 115 2.46 3.39 -6.46
N ASN A 116 2.68 3.38 -7.77
CA ASN A 116 3.81 4.05 -8.44
C ASN A 116 5.17 3.69 -7.79
N LEU A 117 5.38 2.43 -7.42
CA LEU A 117 6.65 2.00 -6.82
C LEU A 117 7.59 1.51 -7.92
N THR A 118 8.77 2.12 -8.03
CA THR A 118 9.72 1.86 -9.13
C THR A 118 10.72 0.76 -8.84
N LYS A 119 10.96 0.45 -7.56
CA LYS A 119 11.95 -0.55 -7.10
C LYS A 119 11.35 -1.92 -6.78
N VAL A 120 10.02 -2.04 -6.81
CA VAL A 120 9.31 -3.26 -6.43
C VAL A 120 8.22 -3.56 -7.45
N ASN A 121 7.98 -4.84 -7.69
CA ASN A 121 6.88 -5.32 -8.51
C ASN A 121 5.83 -6.05 -7.64
N LEU A 122 4.74 -6.48 -8.26
CA LEU A 122 3.68 -7.23 -7.59
C LEU A 122 4.18 -8.46 -6.83
N ASN A 123 5.11 -9.24 -7.40
CA ASN A 123 5.64 -10.43 -6.75
C ASN A 123 6.46 -10.09 -5.51
N THR A 124 7.27 -9.04 -5.59
CA THR A 124 7.96 -8.50 -4.42
C THR A 124 6.98 -8.12 -3.34
N ILE A 125 5.91 -7.39 -3.68
CA ILE A 125 4.87 -6.98 -2.73
C ILE A 125 4.26 -8.22 -2.06
N ILE A 126 3.83 -9.21 -2.84
CA ILE A 126 3.24 -10.46 -2.32
C ILE A 126 4.22 -11.17 -1.37
N SER A 127 5.51 -11.23 -1.73
CA SER A 127 6.53 -11.86 -0.87
C SER A 127 6.77 -11.12 0.45
N CYS A 128 6.41 -9.84 0.53
CA CYS A 128 6.55 -9.01 1.74
C CYS A 128 5.34 -9.09 2.68
N LEU A 129 4.29 -9.83 2.32
CA LEU A 129 3.09 -10.01 3.13
C LEU A 129 3.15 -11.30 3.96
N SER A 130 2.44 -11.31 5.09
CA SER A 130 2.18 -12.54 5.85
C SER A 130 1.19 -13.44 5.11
N GLU A 131 1.22 -14.74 5.39
CA GLU A 131 0.23 -15.68 4.85
C GLU A 131 -1.20 -15.27 5.27
N TRP A 132 -1.37 -14.83 6.52
CA TRP A 132 -2.66 -14.31 6.99
C TRP A 132 -3.14 -13.16 6.10
N THR A 133 -2.27 -12.19 5.81
CA THR A 133 -2.62 -11.06 4.94
C THR A 133 -2.98 -11.53 3.55
N VAL A 134 -2.18 -12.42 2.94
CA VAL A 134 -2.47 -12.95 1.60
C VAL A 134 -3.86 -13.61 1.55
N GLN A 135 -4.26 -14.35 2.58
CA GLN A 135 -5.57 -15.01 2.62
C GLN A 135 -6.73 -14.04 2.92
N ASN A 136 -6.49 -12.94 3.65
CA ASN A 136 -7.56 -12.07 4.18
C ASN A 136 -7.62 -10.67 3.56
N LEU A 137 -6.67 -10.29 2.69
CA LEU A 137 -6.64 -8.99 2.06
C LEU A 137 -7.89 -8.78 1.18
N MET A 138 -8.67 -7.75 1.49
CA MET A 138 -9.91 -7.43 0.77
C MET A 138 -9.71 -6.42 -0.35
N CYS A 139 -8.73 -5.52 -0.18
CA CYS A 139 -8.49 -4.40 -1.10
C CYS A 139 -7.00 -4.28 -1.44
N LEU A 140 -6.66 -4.45 -2.71
CA LEU A 140 -5.31 -4.30 -3.23
C LEU A 140 -5.28 -3.23 -4.32
N ASN A 141 -4.45 -2.21 -4.14
CA ASN A 141 -4.20 -1.19 -5.15
C ASN A 141 -2.72 -1.17 -5.49
N ILE A 142 -2.40 -1.58 -6.72
CA ILE A 142 -1.05 -1.63 -7.27
C ILE A 142 -0.90 -0.70 -8.48
N SER A 143 -1.75 0.33 -8.56
CA SER A 143 -1.77 1.22 -9.72
C SER A 143 -0.40 1.86 -9.97
N GLY A 144 0.03 1.83 -11.23
CA GLY A 144 1.35 2.33 -11.64
C GLY A 144 2.56 1.53 -11.12
N THR A 145 2.34 0.39 -10.48
CA THR A 145 3.41 -0.51 -10.02
C THR A 145 3.50 -1.71 -10.95
N SER A 146 4.72 -2.08 -11.36
CA SER A 146 4.91 -3.13 -12.36
C SER A 146 4.36 -4.48 -11.88
N ILE A 147 3.66 -5.18 -12.78
CA ILE A 147 3.17 -6.55 -12.53
C ILE A 147 4.02 -7.61 -13.23
N LEU A 148 5.01 -7.20 -14.01
CA LEU A 148 5.89 -8.10 -14.74
C LEU A 148 7.01 -8.63 -13.83
N CYS A 149 7.52 -9.81 -14.16
CA CYS A 149 8.68 -10.40 -13.50
C CYS A 149 9.79 -10.59 -14.54
N GLU A 150 11.04 -10.41 -14.12
CA GLU A 150 12.23 -10.47 -14.99
C GLU A 150 12.45 -11.85 -15.65
N THR A 151 11.82 -12.90 -15.13
CA THR A 151 12.15 -14.29 -15.47
C THR A 151 11.35 -14.91 -16.61
N HIS A 152 10.49 -14.17 -17.33
CA HIS A 152 9.65 -14.69 -18.43
C HIS A 152 8.78 -15.93 -18.11
N LEU A 153 8.73 -16.38 -16.86
CA LEU A 153 7.81 -17.40 -16.38
C LEU A 153 6.42 -16.78 -16.19
N PRO A 154 5.32 -17.51 -16.42
CA PRO A 154 3.97 -17.00 -16.21
C PRO A 154 3.69 -16.89 -14.69
N ILE A 155 4.22 -15.84 -14.05
CA ILE A 155 4.05 -15.58 -12.62
C ILE A 155 2.77 -14.78 -12.40
N LEU A 156 1.66 -15.33 -12.90
CA LEU A 156 0.30 -14.84 -12.64
C LEU A 156 -0.46 -15.73 -11.63
N VAL A 157 0.14 -16.86 -11.22
CA VAL A 157 -0.31 -17.71 -10.09
C VAL A 157 -0.38 -16.94 -8.76
N ALA A 158 0.37 -15.84 -8.65
CA ALA A 158 0.53 -15.12 -7.39
C ALA A 158 -0.72 -14.31 -6.99
N LEU A 159 -1.46 -13.75 -7.96
CA LEU A 159 -2.72 -13.02 -7.66
C LEU A 159 -3.80 -13.98 -7.16
N GLY A 160 -3.88 -15.18 -7.74
CA GLY A 160 -4.85 -16.19 -7.32
C GLY A 160 -4.72 -16.65 -5.87
N ARG A 161 -3.66 -16.26 -5.15
CA ARG A 161 -3.52 -16.48 -3.71
C ARG A 161 -4.44 -15.61 -2.86
N PHE A 162 -4.88 -14.46 -3.36
CA PHE A 162 -5.74 -13.55 -2.60
C PHE A 162 -7.22 -13.97 -2.64
N LYS A 163 -7.56 -15.02 -1.90
CA LYS A 163 -8.89 -15.64 -1.95
C LYS A 163 -10.03 -14.72 -1.51
N ASN A 164 -9.78 -13.77 -0.62
CA ASN A 164 -10.78 -12.81 -0.14
C ASN A 164 -10.72 -11.45 -0.85
N LEU A 165 -9.94 -11.31 -1.93
CA LEU A 165 -9.80 -10.04 -2.63
C LEU A 165 -11.11 -9.65 -3.32
N SER A 166 -11.66 -8.51 -2.90
CA SER A 166 -12.92 -7.96 -3.40
C SER A 166 -12.72 -6.72 -4.25
N VAL A 167 -11.63 -5.98 -4.02
CA VAL A 167 -11.27 -4.77 -4.76
C VAL A 167 -9.85 -4.89 -5.26
N LEU A 168 -9.67 -4.82 -6.58
CA LEU A 168 -8.37 -4.77 -7.24
C LEU A 168 -8.27 -3.53 -8.11
N ASN A 169 -7.28 -2.68 -7.84
CA ASN A 169 -6.88 -1.61 -8.75
C ASN A 169 -5.50 -1.93 -9.33
N ALA A 170 -5.49 -2.28 -10.61
CA ALA A 170 -4.30 -2.55 -11.41
C ALA A 170 -4.17 -1.55 -12.58
N SER A 171 -4.74 -0.35 -12.44
CA SER A 171 -4.65 0.68 -13.47
C SER A 171 -3.22 1.15 -13.71
N ARG A 172 -2.92 1.60 -14.93
CA ARG A 172 -1.59 2.08 -15.34
C ARG A 172 -0.48 1.04 -15.15
N THR A 173 -0.79 -0.24 -15.35
CA THR A 173 0.18 -1.33 -15.30
C THR A 173 0.28 -2.01 -16.67
N GLU A 174 1.19 -2.98 -16.80
CA GLU A 174 1.39 -3.76 -18.03
C GLU A 174 0.37 -4.92 -18.18
N LEU A 175 -0.74 -4.89 -17.43
CA LEU A 175 -1.80 -5.90 -17.47
C LEU A 175 -2.30 -6.12 -18.90
N SER A 176 -2.23 -7.37 -19.36
CA SER A 176 -2.66 -7.83 -20.68
C SER A 176 -3.98 -8.60 -20.59
N THR A 177 -4.61 -8.89 -21.74
CA THR A 177 -5.80 -9.76 -21.80
C THR A 177 -5.55 -11.14 -21.17
N GLN A 178 -4.35 -11.70 -21.28
CA GLN A 178 -4.00 -12.97 -20.63
C GLN A 178 -3.99 -12.84 -19.10
N CYS A 179 -3.47 -11.73 -18.57
CA CYS A 179 -3.54 -11.45 -17.14
C CYS A 179 -4.99 -11.33 -16.65
N LEU A 180 -5.85 -10.72 -17.48
CA LEU A 180 -7.26 -10.53 -17.18
C LEU A 180 -8.02 -11.87 -17.08
N GLN A 181 -7.68 -12.83 -17.94
CA GLN A 181 -8.22 -14.19 -17.84
C GLN A 181 -7.91 -14.84 -16.49
N ILE A 182 -6.66 -14.74 -16.04
CA ILE A 182 -6.26 -15.31 -14.75
C ILE A 182 -6.95 -14.60 -13.59
N ILE A 183 -7.12 -13.28 -13.68
CA ILE A 183 -7.90 -12.51 -12.70
C ILE A 183 -9.35 -13.02 -12.64
N ALA A 184 -9.98 -13.28 -13.78
CA ALA A 184 -11.36 -13.78 -13.84
C ALA A 184 -11.47 -15.19 -13.24
N ASP A 185 -10.51 -16.06 -13.55
CA ASP A 185 -10.50 -17.46 -13.11
C ASP A 185 -10.18 -17.61 -11.62
N ASP A 186 -9.15 -16.91 -11.13
CA ASP A 186 -8.60 -17.17 -9.80
C ASP A 186 -9.17 -16.28 -8.68
N LEU A 187 -9.63 -15.05 -8.99
CA LEU A 187 -10.14 -14.10 -7.99
C LEU A 187 -11.66 -14.22 -7.83
N SER A 188 -12.08 -15.32 -7.20
CA SER A 188 -13.49 -15.71 -7.08
C SER A 188 -14.40 -14.71 -6.35
N ASN A 189 -13.83 -13.88 -5.46
CA ASN A 189 -14.55 -12.90 -4.65
C ASN A 189 -14.45 -11.45 -5.19
N LEU A 190 -13.85 -11.26 -6.37
CA LEU A 190 -13.64 -9.93 -6.94
C LEU A 190 -14.97 -9.26 -7.31
N ARG A 191 -15.19 -8.06 -6.77
CA ARG A 191 -16.38 -7.23 -7.01
C ARG A 191 -16.08 -5.90 -7.70
N TYR A 192 -14.90 -5.34 -7.47
CA TYR A 192 -14.46 -4.09 -8.08
C TYR A 192 -13.10 -4.28 -8.72
N LEU A 193 -13.00 -3.98 -10.01
CA LEU A 193 -11.78 -4.11 -10.77
C LEU A 193 -11.50 -2.80 -11.49
N ASN A 194 -10.31 -2.23 -11.35
CA ASN A 194 -9.89 -1.11 -12.19
C ASN A 194 -8.66 -1.52 -13.02
N ILE A 195 -8.86 -1.60 -14.34
CA ILE A 195 -7.83 -1.93 -15.35
C ILE A 195 -7.62 -0.77 -16.33
N SER A 196 -7.97 0.46 -15.95
CA SER A 196 -7.80 1.62 -16.82
C SER A 196 -6.33 1.85 -17.18
N ARG A 197 -6.07 2.27 -18.42
CA ARG A 197 -4.72 2.55 -18.94
C ARG A 197 -3.77 1.36 -18.84
N THR A 198 -4.26 0.17 -19.15
CA THR A 198 -3.47 -1.08 -19.24
C THR A 198 -3.31 -1.48 -20.71
N ARG A 199 -2.71 -2.66 -20.98
CA ARG A 199 -2.56 -3.24 -22.32
C ARG A 199 -3.70 -4.19 -22.70
N VAL A 200 -4.77 -4.22 -21.91
CA VAL A 200 -5.96 -5.03 -22.22
C VAL A 200 -6.64 -4.46 -23.46
N THR A 201 -6.75 -5.29 -24.50
CA THR A 201 -7.47 -4.96 -25.73
C THR A 201 -8.78 -5.72 -25.87
N ASP A 202 -8.96 -6.78 -25.07
CA ASP A 202 -10.16 -7.62 -25.06
C ASP A 202 -10.58 -7.88 -23.61
N ILE A 203 -11.84 -7.56 -23.32
CA ILE A 203 -12.45 -7.69 -21.99
C ILE A 203 -13.39 -8.89 -21.89
N THR A 204 -13.47 -9.73 -22.92
CA THR A 204 -14.26 -10.98 -22.93
C THR A 204 -14.04 -11.85 -21.68
N PRO A 205 -12.84 -11.94 -21.07
CA PRO A 205 -12.67 -12.68 -19.82
C PRO A 205 -13.57 -12.21 -18.66
N LEU A 206 -14.03 -10.96 -18.67
CA LEU A 206 -14.94 -10.45 -17.64
C LEU A 206 -16.34 -11.07 -17.72
N LEU A 207 -16.72 -11.67 -18.86
CA LEU A 207 -18.04 -12.29 -19.03
C LEU A 207 -18.26 -13.45 -18.05
N SER A 208 -17.20 -14.20 -17.69
CA SER A 208 -17.30 -15.31 -16.73
C SER A 208 -17.54 -14.84 -15.29
N ILE A 209 -17.29 -13.55 -15.00
CA ILE A 209 -17.41 -12.96 -13.66
C ILE A 209 -18.42 -11.80 -13.60
N ARG A 210 -19.19 -11.60 -14.68
CA ARG A 210 -20.12 -10.48 -14.81
C ARG A 210 -21.14 -10.40 -13.68
N ASP A 211 -21.59 -11.55 -13.18
CA ASP A 211 -22.68 -11.62 -12.19
C ASP A 211 -22.21 -11.23 -10.78
N ARG A 212 -20.89 -11.16 -10.54
CA ARG A 212 -20.30 -10.73 -9.26
C ARG A 212 -19.60 -9.37 -9.31
N LEU A 213 -19.39 -8.81 -10.51
CA LEU A 213 -18.72 -7.53 -10.68
C LEU A 213 -19.71 -6.37 -10.46
N ASN A 214 -19.45 -5.54 -9.45
CA ASN A 214 -20.24 -4.37 -9.10
C ASN A 214 -19.70 -3.07 -9.70
N GLY A 215 -18.43 -3.04 -10.12
CA GLY A 215 -17.82 -1.87 -10.75
C GLY A 215 -16.52 -2.17 -11.51
N LEU A 216 -16.35 -1.47 -12.64
CA LEU A 216 -15.20 -1.52 -13.55
C LEU A 216 -14.58 -0.13 -13.76
#